data_AF-A0A161XP54-F1
#
_entry.id   AF-A0A161XP54-F1
#
_cell.length_a   1.000
_cell.length_b   1.000
_cell.length_c   1.000
_cell.angle_alpha   90.00
_cell.angle_beta   90.00
_cell.angle_gamma   90.00
#
_symmetry.space_group_name_H-M   'P 1'
#
loop_
_entity.id
_entity.type
_entity.pdbx_description
1 polymer ?
#
loop_
_entity_poly.entity_id
_entity_poly.type
_entity_poly.pdbx_seq_one_letter_code
_entity_poly.pdbx_strand_id
1 'polypeptide(L)'
;MKLASLNHLSTYAWCYYMSDLTFISSFTNNALVILDGLGDDDQQNGRWLEETVNDLSARLQRPGYCIRHRVYDTKELYAVLKMVETACKTGVTKPVLHFECHGDAEKGLFLTRSGEYVGWQTLLHLVSGVNAASRNNTGLVLASCHGFEISKLVRINQPCPFHFVLGPDTAVTAGELKVEMTAFYRMIMATNDLNAAMGELDEQYKRFLCTEWFYREFAIFVIKNFSGKAKSAMTETILNDLIAIRGNGRLKDLRKKVKDHIRTPAIAFRDTSKMFLHNKQPVSYAQFEAFVKSHH
;
A
#
# COMPACT_ATOMS: atom_id res chain seq x y z
N MET A 1 -20.35 11.83 -3.08
CA MET A 1 -19.53 13.06 -3.24
C MET A 1 -18.13 12.58 -3.59
N LYS A 2 -17.77 12.56 -4.89
CA LYS A 2 -16.44 12.16 -5.35
C LYS A 2 -15.49 13.33 -5.07
N LEU A 3 -14.46 13.10 -4.25
CA LEU A 3 -13.32 14.01 -4.12
C LEU A 3 -12.61 14.03 -5.48
N ALA A 4 -12.94 15.02 -6.31
CA ALA A 4 -12.33 15.22 -7.62
C ALA A 4 -10.88 15.71 -7.47
N SER A 5 -9.99 15.02 -8.20
CA SER A 5 -8.64 15.40 -8.63
C SER A 5 -7.73 16.17 -7.66
N LEU A 6 -6.99 15.43 -6.83
CA LEU A 6 -5.67 15.83 -6.34
C LEU A 6 -4.59 15.09 -7.17
N ASN A 7 -4.43 15.49 -8.42
CA ASN A 7 -3.25 15.15 -9.23
C ASN A 7 -2.62 16.46 -9.69
N HIS A 8 -1.71 16.99 -8.88
CA HIS A 8 -0.62 17.82 -9.38
C HIS A 8 0.58 17.66 -8.45
N LEU A 9 1.61 17.02 -8.99
CA LEU A 9 2.94 16.92 -8.42
C LEU A 9 3.58 18.31 -8.38
N SER A 10 4.10 18.68 -7.21
CA SER A 10 5.22 19.60 -7.10
C SER A 10 6.17 18.98 -6.08
N THR A 11 7.31 18.52 -6.60
CA THR A 11 8.51 18.13 -5.86
C THR A 11 8.91 19.23 -4.89
N TYR A 12 8.81 18.96 -3.60
CA TYR A 12 9.60 19.63 -2.56
C TYR A 12 10.05 18.57 -1.58
N ALA A 13 11.36 18.30 -1.57
CA ALA A 13 12.03 17.52 -0.55
C ALA A 13 11.89 18.26 0.79
N TRP A 14 10.97 17.77 1.63
CA TRP A 14 10.98 18.07 3.06
C TRP A 14 11.19 16.76 3.79
N CYS A 15 12.42 16.56 4.26
CA CYS A 15 12.74 15.51 5.22
C CYS A 15 12.10 15.91 6.56
N TYR A 16 10.81 15.62 6.75
CA TYR A 16 10.16 15.75 8.04
C TYR A 16 10.27 14.40 8.75
N TYR A 17 11.19 14.31 9.71
CA TYR A 17 11.13 13.32 10.79
C TYR A 17 9.86 13.61 11.61
N MET A 18 8.78 12.90 11.28
CA MET A 18 7.49 12.94 11.97
C MET A 18 7.45 11.86 13.05
N SER A 19 8.33 11.96 14.05
CA SER A 19 8.66 10.84 14.95
C SER A 19 7.87 10.75 16.26
N ASP A 20 6.82 11.55 16.47
CA ASP A 20 6.12 11.55 17.78
C ASP A 20 4.80 10.78 17.81
N LEU A 21 4.29 10.31 16.67
CA LEU A 21 3.07 9.49 16.65
C LEU A 21 3.41 8.01 16.80
N THR A 22 3.33 7.50 18.03
CA THR A 22 3.50 6.08 18.31
C THR A 22 2.20 5.31 18.10
N PHE A 23 2.23 4.28 17.26
CA PHE A 23 1.14 3.33 17.05
C PHE A 23 1.69 1.96 16.66
N ILE A 24 0.87 0.93 16.85
CA ILE A 24 1.15 -0.42 16.33
C ILE A 24 0.29 -0.62 15.08
N SER A 25 0.93 -0.94 13.96
CA SER A 25 0.24 -1.43 12.77
C SER A 25 0.35 -2.94 12.74
N SER A 26 -0.78 -3.63 12.77
CA SER A 26 -0.84 -5.07 12.78
C SER A 26 -1.57 -5.62 11.56
N PHE A 27 -1.02 -6.72 11.05
CA PHE A 27 -1.63 -7.57 10.05
C PHE A 27 -1.41 -9.03 10.45
N THR A 28 -2.27 -9.90 9.94
CA THR A 28 -2.11 -11.35 10.09
C THR A 28 -1.47 -11.92 8.83
N ASN A 29 -0.67 -12.98 8.92
CA ASN A 29 -0.26 -13.73 7.75
C ASN A 29 -0.52 -15.21 8.01
N ASN A 30 -1.30 -15.83 7.13
CA ASN A 30 -1.51 -17.28 7.12
C ASN A 30 -1.35 -17.92 5.74
N ALA A 31 -0.89 -17.16 4.76
CA ALA A 31 -0.65 -17.64 3.40
C ALA A 31 0.43 -16.79 2.73
N LEU A 32 1.49 -17.43 2.24
CA LEU A 32 2.43 -16.86 1.31
C LEU A 32 2.12 -17.41 -0.09
N VAL A 33 1.76 -16.52 -1.01
CA VAL A 33 1.47 -16.88 -2.40
C VAL A 33 2.58 -16.29 -3.27
N ILE A 34 3.43 -17.15 -3.83
CA ILE A 34 4.49 -16.74 -4.75
C ILE A 34 3.93 -16.77 -6.17
N LEU A 35 3.99 -15.65 -6.88
CA LEU A 35 3.66 -15.49 -8.28
C LEU A 35 4.97 -15.39 -9.05
N ASP A 36 5.32 -16.48 -9.74
CA ASP A 36 6.63 -16.69 -10.36
C ASP A 36 6.52 -16.56 -11.88
N GLY A 37 6.92 -15.39 -12.40
CA GLY A 37 6.90 -15.02 -13.80
C GLY A 37 8.25 -15.18 -14.50
N LEU A 38 9.24 -15.78 -13.84
CA LEU A 38 10.57 -16.01 -14.39
C LEU A 38 10.55 -17.12 -15.46
N GLY A 39 11.45 -16.99 -16.43
CA GLY A 39 11.67 -17.94 -17.51
C GLY A 39 12.37 -19.21 -17.01
N ASP A 40 12.45 -20.22 -17.87
CA ASP A 40 13.11 -21.48 -17.50
C ASP A 40 14.65 -21.32 -17.39
N ASP A 41 15.22 -20.35 -18.11
CA ASP A 41 16.66 -20.01 -18.09
C ASP A 41 17.03 -19.00 -16.99
N ASP A 42 16.03 -18.39 -16.33
CA ASP A 42 16.24 -17.49 -15.21
C ASP A 42 16.66 -18.27 -13.94
N GLN A 43 17.28 -17.59 -12.98
CA GLN A 43 17.52 -18.17 -11.67
C GLN A 43 16.18 -18.50 -11.00
N GLN A 44 15.96 -19.77 -10.67
CA GLN A 44 14.69 -20.30 -10.13
C GLN A 44 14.49 -19.93 -8.64
N ASN A 45 14.60 -18.65 -8.32
CA ASN A 45 14.56 -18.10 -6.97
C ASN A 45 13.22 -18.39 -6.28
N GLY A 46 12.10 -18.23 -6.99
CA GLY A 46 10.77 -18.52 -6.47
C GLY A 46 10.59 -19.97 -6.01
N ARG A 47 11.09 -20.95 -6.78
CA ARG A 47 11.06 -22.37 -6.40
C ARG A 47 11.88 -22.61 -5.13
N TRP A 48 13.10 -22.09 -5.10
CA TRP A 48 13.98 -22.29 -3.95
C TRP A 48 13.41 -21.65 -2.69
N LEU A 49 12.79 -20.47 -2.83
CA LEU A 49 12.14 -19.76 -1.73
C LEU A 49 10.93 -20.54 -1.21
N GLU A 50 10.10 -21.09 -2.11
CA GLU A 50 8.98 -21.97 -1.76
C GLU A 50 9.45 -23.16 -0.90
N GLU A 51 10.47 -23.88 -1.36
CA GLU A 51 11.04 -25.04 -0.65
C GLU A 51 11.53 -24.61 0.74
N THR A 52 12.29 -23.52 0.82
CA THR A 52 12.85 -23.01 2.08
C THR A 52 11.77 -22.55 3.07
N VAL A 53 10.77 -21.80 2.61
CA VAL A 53 9.70 -21.30 3.48
C VAL A 53 8.83 -22.44 3.98
N ASN A 54 8.55 -23.45 3.14
CA ASN A 54 7.78 -24.61 3.57
C ASN A 54 8.53 -25.49 4.58
N ASP A 55 9.85 -25.63 4.44
CA ASP A 55 10.68 -26.31 5.45
C ASP A 55 10.62 -25.59 6.81
N LEU A 56 10.68 -24.26 6.80
CA LEU A 56 10.54 -23.45 8.01
C LEU A 56 9.12 -23.54 8.59
N SER A 57 8.10 -23.47 7.74
CA SER A 57 6.70 -23.47 8.19
C SER A 57 6.28 -24.83 8.74
N ALA A 58 6.80 -25.93 8.20
CA ALA A 58 6.58 -27.28 8.72
C ALA A 58 7.09 -27.42 10.16
N ARG A 59 8.28 -26.87 10.47
CA ARG A 59 8.82 -26.83 11.85
C ARG A 59 7.96 -26.02 12.81
N LEU A 60 7.22 -25.04 12.28
CA LEU A 60 6.26 -24.22 13.02
C LEU A 60 4.83 -24.78 13.00
N GLN A 61 4.64 -26.02 12.53
CA GLN A 61 3.32 -26.69 12.41
C GLN A 61 2.33 -25.91 11.52
N ARG A 62 2.82 -25.29 10.46
CA ARG A 62 2.05 -24.57 9.43
C ARG A 62 2.29 -25.19 8.04
N PRO A 63 1.91 -26.45 7.81
CA PRO A 63 2.07 -27.08 6.50
C PRO A 63 1.20 -26.36 5.45
N GLY A 64 1.70 -26.26 4.21
CA GLY A 64 0.98 -25.60 3.12
C GLY A 64 0.87 -24.08 3.24
N TYR A 65 1.68 -23.46 4.10
CA TYR A 65 1.72 -22.00 4.27
C TYR A 65 2.18 -21.28 3.01
N CYS A 66 3.17 -21.83 2.29
CA CYS A 66 3.70 -21.24 1.06
C CYS A 66 3.29 -22.07 -0.16
N ILE A 67 2.70 -21.39 -1.15
CA ILE A 67 2.30 -22.00 -2.43
C ILE A 67 2.85 -21.13 -3.56
N ARG A 68 3.56 -21.75 -4.50
CA ARG A 68 4.02 -21.08 -5.72
C ARG A 68 3.13 -21.38 -6.90
N HIS A 69 2.80 -20.33 -7.64
CA HIS A 69 2.15 -20.37 -8.93
C HIS A 69 3.11 -19.82 -9.98
N ARG A 70 3.48 -20.67 -10.95
CA ARG A 70 4.09 -20.15 -12.19
C ARG A 70 3.02 -19.37 -12.95
N VAL A 71 3.37 -18.18 -13.41
CA VAL A 71 2.49 -17.30 -14.18
C VAL A 71 3.16 -16.96 -15.50
N TYR A 72 2.69 -17.58 -16.59
CA TYR A 72 3.34 -17.45 -17.90
C TYR A 72 2.93 -16.20 -18.65
N ASP A 73 1.69 -15.75 -18.44
CA ASP A 73 1.10 -14.60 -19.11
C ASP A 73 0.22 -13.79 -18.15
N THR A 74 -0.26 -12.64 -18.65
CA THR A 74 -1.10 -11.73 -17.87
C THR A 74 -2.42 -12.39 -17.42
N LYS A 75 -2.96 -13.32 -18.21
CA LYS A 75 -4.21 -14.00 -17.93
C LYS A 75 -4.06 -14.97 -16.76
N GLU A 76 -2.98 -15.73 -16.71
CA GLU A 76 -2.64 -16.61 -15.59
C GLU A 76 -2.38 -15.81 -14.32
N LEU A 77 -1.62 -14.71 -14.42
CA LEU A 77 -1.41 -13.80 -13.29
C LEU A 77 -2.74 -13.29 -12.72
N TYR A 78 -3.63 -12.83 -13.61
CA TYR A 78 -4.98 -12.40 -13.24
C TYR A 78 -5.77 -13.53 -12.56
N ALA A 79 -5.74 -14.73 -13.11
CA ALA A 79 -6.47 -15.88 -12.59
C ALA A 79 -6.01 -16.24 -11.17
N VAL A 80 -4.70 -16.25 -10.91
CA VAL A 80 -4.14 -16.50 -9.57
C VAL A 80 -4.59 -15.41 -8.60
N LEU A 81 -4.46 -14.12 -8.96
CA LEU A 81 -4.90 -13.03 -8.08
C LEU A 81 -6.40 -13.07 -7.80
N LYS A 82 -7.24 -13.49 -8.77
CA LYS A 82 -8.68 -13.69 -8.54
C LYS A 82 -9.00 -14.90 -7.69
N MET A 83 -8.23 -15.97 -7.79
CA MET A 83 -8.32 -17.10 -6.86
C MET A 83 -8.03 -16.64 -5.43
N VAL A 84 -6.93 -15.90 -5.21
CA VAL A 84 -6.56 -15.38 -3.88
C VAL A 84 -7.60 -14.40 -3.36
N GLU A 85 -8.11 -13.49 -4.21
CA GLU A 85 -9.20 -12.58 -3.84
C GLU A 85 -10.43 -13.35 -3.36
N THR A 86 -10.81 -14.41 -4.07
CA THR A 86 -11.97 -15.26 -3.71
C THR A 86 -11.73 -15.98 -2.39
N ALA A 87 -10.53 -16.51 -2.16
CA ALA A 87 -10.16 -17.10 -0.88
C ALA A 87 -10.23 -16.08 0.27
N CYS A 88 -9.78 -14.84 0.06
CA CYS A 88 -9.86 -13.77 1.04
C CYS A 88 -11.31 -13.43 1.44
N LYS A 89 -12.26 -13.51 0.49
CA LYS A 89 -13.70 -13.24 0.75
C LYS A 89 -14.33 -14.21 1.74
N THR A 90 -13.75 -15.40 1.94
CA THR A 90 -14.17 -16.35 3.00
C THR A 90 -13.93 -15.79 4.41
N GLY A 91 -13.08 -14.76 4.54
CA GLY A 91 -12.69 -14.15 5.81
C GLY A 91 -11.46 -14.77 6.46
N VAL A 92 -11.04 -15.96 6.00
CA VAL A 92 -9.92 -16.72 6.61
C VAL A 92 -8.58 -16.33 6.00
N THR A 93 -8.46 -16.28 4.68
CA THR A 93 -7.16 -16.05 4.01
C THR A 93 -6.67 -14.62 4.21
N LYS A 94 -5.41 -14.50 4.64
CA LYS A 94 -4.68 -13.28 4.96
C LYS A 94 -3.31 -13.33 4.28
N PRO A 95 -3.25 -13.01 2.98
CA PRO A 95 -2.11 -13.36 2.14
C PRO A 95 -1.01 -12.31 2.19
N VAL A 96 0.23 -12.78 2.11
CA VAL A 96 1.32 -12.03 1.50
C VAL A 96 1.48 -12.53 0.07
N LEU A 97 1.40 -11.61 -0.88
CA LEU A 97 1.67 -11.86 -2.29
C LEU A 97 3.14 -11.56 -2.54
N HIS A 98 3.89 -12.54 -3.02
CA HIS A 98 5.30 -12.39 -3.37
C HIS A 98 5.46 -12.56 -4.87
N PHE A 99 6.11 -11.61 -5.55
CA PHE A 99 6.29 -11.64 -6.99
C PHE A 99 7.76 -11.84 -7.33
N GLU A 100 8.06 -12.94 -8.01
CA GLU A 100 9.36 -13.26 -8.59
C GLU A 100 9.26 -13.01 -10.09
N CYS A 101 9.67 -11.84 -10.54
CA CYS A 101 9.56 -11.39 -11.94
C CYS A 101 10.67 -10.40 -12.25
N HIS A 102 11.06 -10.28 -13.51
CA HIS A 102 11.78 -9.08 -13.96
C HIS A 102 10.89 -7.84 -13.86
N GLY A 103 11.50 -6.67 -13.75
CA GLY A 103 10.78 -5.42 -13.56
C GLY A 103 11.38 -4.29 -14.38
N ASP A 104 10.51 -3.41 -14.84
CA ASP A 104 10.84 -2.22 -15.61
C ASP A 104 10.16 -1.01 -14.95
N ALA A 105 10.92 0.09 -14.82
CA ALA A 105 10.45 1.28 -14.12
C ALA A 105 9.16 1.86 -14.72
N GLU A 106 8.99 1.78 -16.05
CA GLU A 106 7.84 2.37 -16.76
C GLU A 106 6.79 1.32 -17.12
N LYS A 107 7.24 0.14 -17.58
CA LYS A 107 6.36 -0.88 -18.15
C LYS A 107 5.77 -1.84 -17.12
N GLY A 108 6.35 -1.92 -15.92
CA GLY A 108 5.86 -2.79 -14.85
C GLY A 108 6.56 -4.14 -14.80
N LEU A 109 5.84 -5.16 -14.33
CA LEU A 109 6.36 -6.52 -14.25
C LEU A 109 6.51 -7.11 -15.66
N PHE A 110 7.63 -7.79 -15.90
CA PHE A 110 7.86 -8.53 -17.13
C PHE A 110 7.68 -10.03 -16.89
N LEU A 111 6.81 -10.67 -17.67
CA LEU A 111 6.56 -12.10 -17.63
C LEU A 111 7.39 -12.77 -18.73
N THR A 112 8.54 -13.34 -18.35
CA THR A 112 9.59 -13.77 -19.28
C THR A 112 9.08 -14.69 -20.38
N ARG A 113 8.19 -15.63 -20.03
CA ARG A 113 7.76 -16.69 -20.94
C ARG A 113 6.84 -16.21 -22.07
N SER A 114 5.95 -15.27 -21.78
CA SER A 114 5.07 -14.67 -22.80
C SER A 114 5.68 -13.43 -23.45
N GLY A 115 6.67 -12.80 -22.80
CA GLY A 115 7.20 -11.51 -23.21
C GLY A 115 6.24 -10.34 -22.92
N GLU A 116 5.23 -10.55 -22.08
CA GLU A 116 4.23 -9.55 -21.72
C GLU A 116 4.69 -8.66 -20.56
N TYR A 117 4.24 -7.41 -20.58
CA TYR A 117 4.38 -6.48 -19.46
C TYR A 117 3.04 -6.24 -18.76
N VAL A 118 3.07 -6.28 -17.43
CA VAL A 118 1.95 -5.91 -16.56
C VAL A 118 2.29 -4.60 -15.87
N GLY A 119 1.75 -3.50 -16.42
CA GLY A 119 1.96 -2.15 -15.90
C GLY A 119 1.64 -2.00 -14.41
N TRP A 120 2.41 -1.18 -13.70
CA TRP A 120 2.24 -0.94 -12.26
C TRP A 120 0.81 -0.54 -11.88
N GLN A 121 0.15 0.27 -12.71
CA GLN A 121 -1.24 0.68 -12.49
C GLN A 121 -2.23 -0.47 -12.62
N THR A 122 -2.00 -1.40 -13.56
CA THR A 122 -2.79 -2.63 -13.71
C THR A 122 -2.58 -3.54 -12.50
N LEU A 123 -1.33 -3.77 -12.11
CA LEU A 123 -1.01 -4.56 -10.93
C LEU A 123 -1.64 -3.98 -9.66
N LEU A 124 -1.53 -2.67 -9.45
CA LEU A 124 -2.16 -1.95 -8.34
C LEU A 124 -3.67 -2.21 -8.26
N HIS A 125 -4.36 -2.19 -9.40
CA HIS A 125 -5.79 -2.46 -9.46
C HIS A 125 -6.12 -3.90 -9.04
N LEU A 126 -5.34 -4.87 -9.52
CA LEU A 126 -5.52 -6.28 -9.19
C LEU A 126 -5.29 -6.55 -7.70
N VAL A 127 -4.16 -6.08 -7.15
CA VAL A 127 -3.85 -6.28 -5.72
C VAL A 127 -4.81 -5.51 -4.80
N SER A 128 -5.33 -4.36 -5.23
CA SER A 128 -6.39 -3.63 -4.49
C SER A 128 -7.62 -4.50 -4.25
N GLY A 129 -8.02 -5.28 -5.25
CA GLY A 129 -9.15 -6.21 -5.12
C GLY A 129 -8.90 -7.24 -4.01
N VAL A 130 -7.69 -7.80 -3.97
CA VAL A 130 -7.27 -8.74 -2.93
C VAL A 130 -7.26 -8.07 -1.54
N ASN A 131 -6.69 -6.85 -1.42
CA ASN A 131 -6.60 -6.16 -0.13
C ASN A 131 -7.98 -5.72 0.41
N ALA A 132 -8.89 -5.34 -0.48
CA ALA A 132 -10.28 -5.09 -0.10
C ALA A 132 -10.95 -6.36 0.43
N ALA A 133 -10.77 -7.50 -0.25
CA ALA A 133 -11.30 -8.78 0.19
C ALA A 133 -10.68 -9.25 1.52
N SER A 134 -9.40 -9.00 1.73
CA SER A 134 -8.69 -9.37 2.97
C SER A 134 -8.90 -8.40 4.13
N ARG A 135 -9.62 -7.28 3.90
CA ARG A 135 -9.91 -6.19 4.85
C ARG A 135 -8.64 -5.47 5.33
N ASN A 136 -7.88 -4.94 4.38
CA ASN A 136 -6.62 -4.23 4.60
C ASN A 136 -5.56 -5.09 5.31
N ASN A 137 -5.31 -6.27 4.77
CA ASN A 137 -4.38 -7.23 5.36
C ASN A 137 -3.44 -7.85 4.33
N THR A 138 -3.60 -7.54 3.05
CA THR A 138 -2.71 -8.09 2.02
C THR A 138 -1.36 -7.40 2.09
N GLY A 139 -0.31 -8.18 2.33
CA GLY A 139 1.06 -7.72 2.15
C GLY A 139 1.54 -7.97 0.72
N LEU A 140 2.48 -7.17 0.27
CA LEU A 140 3.05 -7.26 -1.08
C LEU A 140 4.58 -7.25 -1.00
N VAL A 141 5.22 -8.26 -1.59
CA VAL A 141 6.67 -8.39 -1.73
C VAL A 141 6.97 -8.45 -3.22
N LEU A 142 7.64 -7.42 -3.75
CA LEU A 142 8.02 -7.33 -5.15
C LEU A 142 9.52 -7.59 -5.25
N ALA A 143 9.89 -8.85 -5.43
CA ALA A 143 11.24 -9.31 -5.76
C ALA A 143 11.50 -9.07 -7.26
N SER A 144 11.46 -7.80 -7.65
CA SER A 144 11.49 -7.34 -9.04
C SER A 144 12.09 -5.94 -9.11
N CYS A 145 12.99 -5.71 -10.07
CA CYS A 145 13.61 -4.39 -10.30
C CYS A 145 12.54 -3.29 -10.33
N HIS A 146 12.80 -2.17 -9.64
CA HIS A 146 11.87 -1.05 -9.52
C HIS A 146 10.48 -1.42 -8.94
N GLY A 147 10.34 -2.55 -8.25
CA GLY A 147 9.08 -2.99 -7.66
C GLY A 147 8.46 -1.95 -6.72
N PHE A 148 9.27 -1.11 -6.08
CA PHE A 148 8.74 -0.08 -5.18
C PHE A 148 7.99 1.07 -5.88
N GLU A 149 8.11 1.21 -7.20
CA GLU A 149 7.40 2.23 -7.99
C GLU A 149 5.88 2.16 -7.82
N ILE A 150 5.31 0.97 -7.60
CA ILE A 150 3.88 0.79 -7.36
C ILE A 150 3.36 1.63 -6.18
N SER A 151 4.20 1.89 -5.18
CA SER A 151 3.83 2.67 -3.99
C SER A 151 3.52 4.14 -4.33
N LYS A 152 4.10 4.69 -5.40
CA LYS A 152 3.86 6.06 -5.88
C LYS A 152 2.48 6.24 -6.49
N LEU A 153 1.80 5.14 -6.84
CA LEU A 153 0.44 5.15 -7.38
C LEU A 153 -0.64 5.17 -6.29
N VAL A 154 -0.28 5.01 -5.02
CA VAL A 154 -1.22 5.09 -3.90
C VAL A 154 -1.86 6.48 -3.85
N ARG A 155 -3.16 6.54 -3.57
CA ARG A 155 -3.94 7.78 -3.44
C ARG A 155 -4.73 7.77 -2.15
N ILE A 156 -4.62 8.85 -1.37
CA ILE A 156 -5.26 8.96 -0.05
C ILE A 156 -6.80 8.96 -0.13
N ASN A 157 -7.35 9.38 -1.28
CA ASN A 157 -8.78 9.46 -1.52
C ASN A 157 -9.38 8.14 -2.07
N GLN A 158 -8.65 7.02 -1.96
CA GLN A 158 -9.10 5.69 -2.36
C GLN A 158 -8.77 4.68 -1.24
N PRO A 159 -9.44 3.50 -1.19
CA PRO A 159 -9.00 2.41 -0.32
C PRO A 159 -7.56 2.02 -0.62
N CYS A 160 -6.74 1.77 0.41
CA CYS A 160 -5.33 1.44 0.22
C CYS A 160 -5.19 0.09 -0.51
N PRO A 161 -4.31 -0.02 -1.53
CA PRO A 161 -4.18 -1.22 -2.36
C PRO A 161 -3.53 -2.42 -1.64
N PHE A 162 -2.81 -2.18 -0.54
CA PHE A 162 -2.13 -3.19 0.26
C PHE A 162 -1.89 -2.65 1.68
N HIS A 163 -1.76 -3.55 2.65
CA HIS A 163 -1.40 -3.17 4.02
C HIS A 163 0.06 -2.68 4.10
N PHE A 164 0.96 -3.40 3.44
CA PHE A 164 2.34 -3.00 3.21
C PHE A 164 2.78 -3.43 1.80
N VAL A 165 3.75 -2.72 1.25
CA VAL A 165 4.53 -3.20 0.10
C VAL A 165 6.02 -3.03 0.40
N LEU A 166 6.82 -3.99 -0.03
CA LEU A 166 8.27 -3.86 -0.09
C LEU A 166 8.78 -4.29 -1.46
N GLY A 167 9.90 -3.71 -1.87
CA GLY A 167 10.57 -4.00 -3.12
C GLY A 167 11.71 -3.00 -3.33
N PRO A 168 12.57 -3.24 -4.32
CA PRO A 168 13.66 -2.32 -4.63
C PRO A 168 13.15 -1.08 -5.36
N ASP A 169 13.75 0.07 -5.10
CA ASP A 169 13.51 1.31 -5.87
C ASP A 169 14.41 1.43 -7.12
N THR A 170 15.43 0.57 -7.22
CA THR A 170 16.37 0.47 -8.34
C THR A 170 16.38 -0.93 -8.96
N ALA A 171 17.28 -1.16 -9.92
CA ALA A 171 17.56 -2.50 -10.44
C ALA A 171 18.39 -3.31 -9.43
N VAL A 172 18.09 -4.60 -9.30
CA VAL A 172 18.74 -5.54 -8.36
C VAL A 172 19.39 -6.69 -9.11
N THR A 173 20.44 -7.30 -8.55
CA THR A 173 21.05 -8.49 -9.15
C THR A 173 20.38 -9.78 -8.64
N ALA A 174 20.28 -10.79 -9.51
CA ALA A 174 19.52 -12.01 -9.21
C ALA A 174 20.13 -12.86 -8.06
N GLY A 175 21.46 -12.83 -7.91
CA GLY A 175 22.16 -13.61 -6.88
C GLY A 175 21.93 -13.09 -5.45
N GLU A 176 21.83 -11.77 -5.29
CA GLU A 176 21.55 -11.09 -4.02
C GLU A 176 20.13 -11.38 -3.53
N LEU A 177 19.17 -11.40 -4.47
CA LEU A 177 17.75 -11.60 -4.19
C LEU A 177 17.46 -12.88 -3.41
N LYS A 178 18.10 -13.99 -3.80
CA LYS A 178 17.91 -15.29 -3.14
C LYS A 178 18.31 -15.24 -1.67
N VAL A 179 19.48 -14.70 -1.37
CA VAL A 179 20.03 -14.66 0.00
C VAL A 179 19.19 -13.74 0.88
N GLU A 180 18.91 -12.54 0.39
CA GLU A 180 18.15 -11.51 1.13
C GLU A 180 16.71 -11.95 1.41
N MET A 181 15.99 -12.48 0.42
CA MET A 181 14.62 -12.94 0.62
C MET A 181 14.55 -14.10 1.60
N THR A 182 15.55 -14.99 1.61
CA THR A 182 15.66 -16.05 2.62
C THR A 182 15.74 -15.47 4.03
N ALA A 183 16.66 -14.53 4.21
CA ALA A 183 16.95 -13.94 5.51
C ALA A 183 15.72 -13.17 6.01
N PHE A 184 15.09 -12.39 5.13
CA PHE A 184 13.82 -11.73 5.37
C PHE A 184 12.73 -12.70 5.87
N TYR A 185 12.48 -13.80 5.16
CA TYR A 185 11.42 -14.73 5.55
C TYR A 185 11.77 -15.53 6.83
N ARG A 186 13.05 -15.83 7.07
CA ARG A 186 13.48 -16.41 8.36
C ARG A 186 13.22 -15.44 9.50
N MET A 187 13.59 -14.17 9.33
CA MET A 187 13.44 -13.15 10.36
C MET A 187 11.97 -12.87 10.67
N ILE A 188 11.12 -12.68 9.65
CA ILE A 188 9.70 -12.39 9.86
C ILE A 188 8.98 -13.57 10.54
N MET A 189 9.34 -14.81 10.22
CA MET A 189 8.74 -16.00 10.84
C MET A 189 9.23 -16.22 12.28
N ALA A 190 10.45 -15.78 12.60
CA ALA A 190 11.02 -15.87 13.94
C ALA A 190 10.49 -14.79 14.89
N THR A 191 10.33 -13.55 14.40
CA THR A 191 10.06 -12.39 15.27
C THR A 191 8.63 -11.86 15.14
N ASN A 192 7.95 -12.13 14.02
CA ASN A 192 6.72 -11.45 13.63
C ASN A 192 6.87 -9.91 13.54
N ASP A 193 8.09 -9.40 13.32
CA ASP A 193 8.38 -7.98 13.19
C ASP A 193 8.85 -7.67 11.76
N LEU A 194 8.03 -6.89 11.03
CA LEU A 194 8.34 -6.46 9.66
C LEU A 194 9.57 -5.55 9.60
N ASN A 195 9.79 -4.68 10.60
CA ASN A 195 10.96 -3.80 10.60
C ASN A 195 12.24 -4.60 10.88
N ALA A 196 12.18 -5.59 11.77
CA ALA A 196 13.32 -6.49 11.98
C ALA A 196 13.66 -7.26 10.69
N ALA A 197 12.63 -7.79 10.00
CA ALA A 197 12.83 -8.49 8.73
C ALA A 197 13.39 -7.60 7.61
N MET A 198 12.96 -6.33 7.55
CA MET A 198 13.52 -5.36 6.60
C MET A 198 15.02 -5.07 6.84
N GLY A 199 15.53 -5.28 8.05
CA GLY A 199 16.96 -5.15 8.35
C GLY A 199 17.83 -6.23 7.70
N GLU A 200 17.23 -7.29 7.15
CA GLU A 200 17.91 -8.36 6.41
C GLU A 200 17.99 -8.10 4.89
N LEU A 201 17.40 -7.00 4.42
CA LEU A 201 17.40 -6.62 3.01
C LEU A 201 18.41 -5.49 2.75
N ASP A 202 18.93 -5.42 1.52
CA ASP A 202 19.80 -4.32 1.11
C ASP A 202 19.08 -2.95 1.18
N GLU A 203 19.86 -1.86 1.29
CA GLU A 203 19.33 -0.50 1.40
C GLU A 203 18.40 -0.12 0.23
N GLN A 204 18.59 -0.69 -0.96
CA GLN A 204 17.69 -0.47 -2.10
C GLN A 204 16.25 -0.93 -1.85
N TYR A 205 16.03 -1.88 -0.94
CA TYR A 205 14.69 -2.30 -0.56
C TYR A 205 14.01 -1.27 0.31
N LYS A 206 12.93 -0.70 -0.22
CA LYS A 206 12.10 0.26 0.50
C LYS A 206 10.81 -0.42 0.96
N ARG A 207 10.23 0.12 2.03
CA ARG A 207 8.90 -0.29 2.51
C ARG A 207 7.92 0.86 2.49
N PHE A 208 6.67 0.49 2.26
CA PHE A 208 5.51 1.32 2.51
C PHE A 208 4.62 0.58 3.50
N LEU A 209 4.05 1.31 4.46
CA LEU A 209 3.05 0.81 5.39
C LEU A 209 1.83 1.73 5.37
N CYS A 210 0.64 1.19 5.13
CA CYS A 210 -0.56 1.97 4.86
C CYS A 210 -0.90 2.96 5.99
N THR A 211 -0.76 2.55 7.25
CA THR A 211 -1.04 3.39 8.42
C THR A 211 -0.07 4.55 8.53
N GLU A 212 1.22 4.28 8.39
CA GLU A 212 2.28 5.30 8.45
C GLU A 212 2.10 6.33 7.32
N TRP A 213 1.91 5.83 6.10
CA TRP A 213 1.68 6.68 4.93
C TRP A 213 0.43 7.55 5.10
N PHE A 214 -0.70 6.97 5.56
CA PHE A 214 -1.93 7.71 5.75
C PHE A 214 -1.77 8.89 6.72
N TYR A 215 -1.20 8.65 7.91
CA TYR A 215 -1.07 9.72 8.90
C TYR A 215 -0.09 10.79 8.44
N ARG A 216 1.00 10.42 7.76
CA ARG A 216 1.93 11.38 7.16
C ARG A 216 1.24 12.26 6.14
N GLU A 217 0.60 11.66 5.13
CA GLU A 217 -0.03 12.41 4.05
C GLU A 217 -1.22 13.25 4.54
N PHE A 218 -2.00 12.73 5.48
CA PHE A 218 -3.12 13.48 6.06
C PHE A 218 -2.64 14.65 6.93
N ALA A 219 -1.55 14.50 7.68
CA ALA A 219 -0.92 15.60 8.41
C ALA A 219 -0.41 16.69 7.47
N ILE A 220 0.27 16.32 6.37
CA ILE A 220 0.68 17.27 5.32
C ILE A 220 -0.54 18.02 4.77
N PHE A 221 -1.65 17.32 4.52
CA PHE A 221 -2.90 17.93 4.09
C PHE A 221 -3.45 18.92 5.11
N VAL A 222 -3.48 18.56 6.40
CA VAL A 222 -3.96 19.44 7.48
C VAL A 222 -3.08 20.70 7.59
N ILE A 223 -1.75 20.53 7.64
CA ILE A 223 -0.79 21.64 7.74
C ILE A 223 -0.98 22.64 6.59
N LYS A 224 -1.14 22.14 5.36
CA LYS A 224 -1.30 22.98 4.15
C LYS A 224 -2.66 23.69 4.08
N ASN A 225 -3.74 23.05 4.53
CA ASN A 225 -5.10 23.50 4.23
C ASN A 225 -5.86 24.07 5.42
N PHE A 226 -5.45 23.77 6.66
CA PHE A 226 -6.18 24.15 7.86
C PHE A 226 -5.57 25.34 8.63
N SER A 227 -4.68 26.10 7.98
CA SER A 227 -4.25 27.44 8.46
C SER A 227 -5.31 28.51 8.14
N GLY A 228 -5.33 29.65 8.85
CA GLY A 228 -6.42 30.64 8.73
C GLY A 228 -6.67 31.15 7.30
N LYS A 229 -5.61 31.50 6.56
CA LYS A 229 -5.72 31.91 5.15
C LYS A 229 -6.11 30.74 4.24
N ALA A 230 -5.55 29.54 4.45
CA ALA A 230 -5.84 28.36 3.64
C ALA A 230 -7.28 27.84 3.82
N LYS A 231 -7.83 27.87 5.05
CA LYS A 231 -9.24 27.54 5.32
C LYS A 231 -10.20 28.44 4.55
N SER A 232 -9.86 29.73 4.43
CA SER A 232 -10.68 30.67 3.67
C SER A 232 -10.67 30.33 2.18
N ALA A 233 -9.50 30.05 1.61
CA ALA A 233 -9.39 29.60 0.22
C ALA A 233 -10.14 28.29 -0.04
N MET A 234 -10.00 27.28 0.84
CA MET A 234 -10.73 26.03 0.75
C MET A 234 -12.26 26.22 0.85
N THR A 235 -12.72 27.16 1.68
CA THR A 235 -14.15 27.52 1.75
C THR A 235 -14.65 27.97 0.38
N GLU A 236 -13.91 28.87 -0.28
CA GLU A 236 -14.33 29.42 -1.58
C GLU A 236 -14.30 28.35 -2.68
N THR A 237 -13.30 27.47 -2.70
CA THR A 237 -13.25 26.35 -3.66
C THR A 237 -14.48 25.45 -3.52
N ILE A 238 -14.77 24.95 -2.31
CA ILE A 238 -15.92 24.07 -2.07
C ILE A 238 -17.23 24.79 -2.38
N LEU A 239 -17.33 26.08 -2.07
CA LEU A 239 -18.50 26.88 -2.34
C LEU A 239 -18.74 27.02 -3.85
N ASN A 240 -17.71 27.30 -4.63
CA ASN A 240 -17.77 27.40 -6.09
C ASN A 240 -18.21 26.08 -6.72
N ASP A 241 -17.64 24.96 -6.29
CA ASP A 241 -18.04 23.62 -6.76
C ASP A 241 -19.51 23.32 -6.46
N LEU A 242 -19.98 23.66 -5.26
CA LEU A 242 -21.38 23.45 -4.87
C LEU A 242 -22.33 24.36 -5.65
N ILE A 243 -21.94 25.60 -5.93
CA ILE A 243 -22.73 26.53 -6.77
C ILE A 243 -22.81 26.00 -8.20
N ALA A 244 -21.71 25.49 -8.75
CA ALA A 244 -21.69 24.90 -10.09
C ALA A 244 -22.65 23.71 -10.22
N ILE A 245 -22.83 22.94 -9.15
CA ILE A 245 -23.71 21.75 -9.14
C ILE A 245 -25.17 22.10 -8.80
N ARG A 246 -25.41 22.99 -7.83
CA ARG A 246 -26.73 23.21 -7.22
C ARG A 246 -27.34 24.58 -7.52
N GLY A 247 -26.65 25.44 -8.24
CA GLY A 247 -27.00 26.84 -8.42
C GLY A 247 -26.71 27.70 -7.18
N ASN A 248 -26.99 29.01 -7.27
CA ASN A 248 -26.64 30.00 -6.25
C ASN A 248 -27.70 30.22 -5.16
N GLY A 249 -28.75 29.38 -5.11
CA GLY A 249 -29.84 29.49 -4.15
C GLY A 249 -29.38 29.30 -2.70
N ARG A 250 -29.71 30.26 -1.82
CA ARG A 250 -29.35 30.28 -0.38
C ARG A 250 -27.83 30.26 -0.11
N LEU A 251 -27.08 31.07 -0.85
CA LEU A 251 -25.62 31.19 -0.72
C LEU A 251 -25.11 31.39 0.72
N LYS A 252 -25.81 32.20 1.54
CA LYS A 252 -25.45 32.42 2.96
C LYS A 252 -25.51 31.12 3.76
N ASP A 253 -26.58 30.34 3.61
CA ASP A 253 -26.75 29.07 4.31
C ASP A 253 -25.74 28.03 3.84
N LEU A 254 -25.46 28.00 2.53
CA LEU A 254 -24.47 27.12 1.94
C LEU A 254 -23.07 27.41 2.48
N ARG A 255 -22.66 28.69 2.48
CA ARG A 255 -21.37 29.12 3.03
C ARG A 255 -21.25 28.81 4.52
N LYS A 256 -22.33 29.00 5.30
CA LYS A 256 -22.36 28.63 6.72
C LYS A 256 -22.11 27.13 6.91
N LYS A 257 -22.84 26.29 6.16
CA LYS A 257 -22.65 24.82 6.20
C LYS A 257 -21.24 24.39 5.81
N VAL A 258 -20.64 25.02 4.78
CA VAL A 258 -19.25 24.73 4.37
C VAL A 258 -18.29 25.09 5.50
N LYS A 259 -18.39 26.30 6.06
CA LYS A 259 -17.54 26.75 7.17
C LYS A 259 -17.66 25.84 8.40
N ASP A 260 -18.87 25.41 8.74
CA ASP A 260 -19.11 24.49 9.85
C ASP A 260 -18.46 23.12 9.57
N HIS A 261 -18.52 22.63 8.33
CA HIS A 261 -17.94 21.35 7.93
C HIS A 261 -16.41 21.34 7.91
N ILE A 262 -15.77 22.44 7.49
CA ILE A 262 -14.30 22.54 7.43
C ILE A 262 -13.68 23.18 8.69
N ARG A 263 -14.50 23.47 9.71
CA ARG A 263 -14.05 24.08 10.97
C ARG A 263 -12.89 23.30 11.57
N THR A 264 -13.00 21.98 11.55
CA THR A 264 -11.97 21.03 12.00
C THR A 264 -11.76 19.95 10.93
N PRO A 265 -10.56 19.37 10.83
CA PRO A 265 -10.32 18.25 9.91
C PRO A 265 -10.91 16.92 10.42
N ALA A 266 -11.61 16.89 11.57
CA ALA A 266 -12.06 15.65 12.21
C ALA A 266 -12.99 14.78 11.34
N ILE A 267 -13.93 15.40 10.63
CA ILE A 267 -14.85 14.68 9.74
C ILE A 267 -14.07 14.10 8.54
N ALA A 268 -13.24 14.92 7.90
CA ALA A 268 -12.39 14.50 6.79
C ALA A 268 -11.42 13.39 7.21
N PHE A 269 -10.82 13.48 8.41
CA PHE A 269 -9.95 12.47 8.97
C PHE A 269 -10.69 11.15 9.14
N ARG A 270 -11.86 11.18 9.81
CA ARG A 270 -12.66 9.98 10.05
C ARG A 270 -13.06 9.30 8.75
N ASP A 271 -13.60 10.06 7.80
CA ASP A 271 -14.15 9.49 6.56
C ASP A 271 -13.04 8.99 5.64
N THR A 272 -11.93 9.74 5.53
CA THR A 272 -10.77 9.34 4.71
C THR A 272 -10.04 8.17 5.34
N SER A 273 -9.84 8.15 6.66
CA SER A 273 -9.22 7.04 7.39
C SER A 273 -10.03 5.76 7.25
N LYS A 274 -11.36 5.82 7.46
CA LYS A 274 -12.25 4.66 7.28
C LYS A 274 -12.19 4.09 5.88
N MET A 275 -12.16 4.94 4.85
CA MET A 275 -12.03 4.47 3.48
C MET A 275 -10.63 3.90 3.21
N PHE A 276 -9.58 4.67 3.46
CA PHE A 276 -8.20 4.33 3.11
C PHE A 276 -7.72 3.08 3.87
N LEU A 277 -8.00 2.99 5.17
CA LEU A 277 -7.57 1.88 6.03
C LEU A 277 -8.60 0.75 6.13
N HIS A 278 -9.64 0.76 5.28
CA HIS A 278 -10.72 -0.24 5.24
C HIS A 278 -11.38 -0.46 6.62
N ASN A 279 -11.79 0.65 7.24
CA ASN A 279 -12.42 0.76 8.55
C ASN A 279 -11.51 0.42 9.74
N LYS A 280 -10.23 0.10 9.52
CA LYS A 280 -9.24 0.06 10.61
C LYS A 280 -8.95 1.49 11.07
N GLN A 281 -8.87 1.69 12.39
CA GLN A 281 -8.57 3.00 12.97
C GLN A 281 -7.61 2.84 14.16
N PRO A 282 -6.31 2.61 13.89
CA PRO A 282 -5.31 2.39 14.95
C PRO A 282 -4.98 3.66 15.74
N VAL A 283 -5.29 4.85 15.21
CA VAL A 283 -5.05 6.14 15.87
C VAL A 283 -6.35 6.93 15.88
N SER A 284 -6.74 7.43 17.05
CA SER A 284 -7.89 8.33 17.20
C SER A 284 -7.59 9.72 16.62
N TYR A 285 -8.64 10.47 16.27
CA TYR A 285 -8.44 11.85 15.82
C TYR A 285 -7.75 12.72 16.89
N ALA A 286 -8.01 12.50 18.18
CA ALA A 286 -7.38 13.26 19.25
C ALA A 286 -5.85 13.04 19.31
N GLN A 287 -5.41 11.79 19.18
CA GLN A 287 -3.98 11.45 19.12
C GLN A 287 -3.32 12.06 17.87
N PHE A 288 -3.98 11.91 16.71
CA PHE A 288 -3.51 12.51 15.46
C PHE A 288 -3.43 14.05 15.55
N GLU A 289 -4.43 14.71 16.13
CA GLU A 289 -4.44 16.16 16.28
C GLU A 289 -3.35 16.65 17.22
N ALA A 290 -3.10 15.95 18.33
CA ALA A 290 -1.98 16.26 19.22
C ALA A 290 -0.63 16.17 18.50
N PHE A 291 -0.45 15.13 17.69
CA PHE A 291 0.74 14.95 16.85
C PHE A 291 0.92 16.09 15.83
N VAL A 292 -0.13 16.48 15.11
CA VAL A 292 -0.03 17.60 14.16
C VAL A 292 0.28 18.92 14.86
N LYS A 293 -0.27 19.15 16.06
CA LYS A 293 -0.02 20.36 16.85
C LYS A 293 1.41 20.45 17.39
N SER A 294 2.09 19.33 17.68
CA SER A 294 3.49 19.37 18.15
C SER A 294 4.50 19.72 17.05
N HIS A 295 4.07 19.70 15.78
CA HIS A 295 4.92 19.98 14.61
C HIS A 295 4.54 21.31 13.91
N HIS A 296 3.76 22.16 14.59
CA HIS A 296 3.23 23.43 14.10
C HIS A 296 3.80 24.64 14.85
#